data_AF-A0A7C7XL98-F1
#
_entry.id   AF-A0A7C7XL98-F1
#
_cell.length_a   1.000
_cell.length_b   1.000
_cell.length_c   1.000
_cell.angle_alpha   90.00
_cell.angle_beta   90.00
_cell.angle_gamma   90.00
#
_symmetry.space_group_name_H-M   'P 1'
#
loop_
_entity.id
_entity.type
_entity.pdbx_description
1 polymer ?
#
loop_
_entity_poly.entity_id
_entity_poly.type
_entity_poly.pdbx_seq_one_letter_code
_entity_poly.pdbx_strand_id
1 'polypeptide(L)'
;MRMPTNQYGISTTLADYAGHHVLVLWTDGFPAPGDSEVWTWLGEDYTEFTARNTKIITVTRQNVDANRQFADRFELIFDVLSDPEAQLIAELKPKLVGTGKPEFCLINPAGRVVKSSLGRLLKIELEDLLSYLDSRRLIGDQVPDANVFELVEQAPKLVRSETLFSNQRVVLFGVPGAYTPACSTEHLPGFLGYYDDLSRRGADSIICIAVNDPFVMDTWGQAHEVKGRVRMVADGDGDFTRAMGLTLDLGVFGLGKRSKRYAMIVDDGVIRHFNVEAGPLVGSSSAANMLALL
;
A
#
# COMPACT_ATOMS: atom_id res chain seq x y z
N MET A 1 2.30 22.17 -29.69
CA MET A 1 1.42 21.46 -28.75
C MET A 1 1.11 22.43 -27.61
N ARG A 2 -0.16 22.64 -27.24
CA ARG A 2 -0.53 23.64 -26.23
C ARG A 2 -0.37 23.00 -24.86
N MET A 3 0.50 23.54 -24.02
CA MET A 3 0.74 23.02 -22.68
C MET A 3 -0.51 23.19 -21.81
N PRO A 4 -0.83 22.22 -20.93
CA PRO A 4 -1.91 22.37 -19.95
C PRO A 4 -1.67 23.61 -19.08
N THR A 5 -2.76 24.26 -18.69
CA THR A 5 -2.72 25.39 -17.76
C THR A 5 -3.59 25.10 -16.54
N ASN A 6 -3.16 25.51 -15.35
CA ASN A 6 -3.98 25.40 -14.15
C ASN A 6 -5.17 26.38 -14.16
N GLN A 7 -5.99 26.35 -13.12
CA GLN A 7 -7.17 27.18 -12.92
C GLN A 7 -6.90 28.70 -12.88
N TYR A 8 -5.62 29.09 -12.79
CA TYR A 8 -5.16 30.48 -12.84
C TYR A 8 -4.60 30.88 -14.20
N GLY A 9 -4.59 29.96 -15.18
CA GLY A 9 -4.04 30.20 -16.52
C GLY A 9 -2.52 30.10 -16.60
N ILE A 10 -1.88 29.57 -15.56
CA ILE A 10 -0.42 29.36 -15.51
C ILE A 10 -0.10 28.04 -16.20
N SER A 11 0.90 28.04 -17.08
CA SER A 11 1.38 26.81 -17.73
C SER A 11 1.99 25.88 -16.69
N THR A 12 1.54 24.63 -16.65
CA THR A 12 1.94 23.66 -15.63
C THR A 12 2.16 22.28 -16.26
N THR A 13 3.19 21.58 -15.81
CA THR A 13 3.62 20.28 -16.29
C THR A 13 3.92 19.33 -15.15
N LEU A 14 4.03 18.03 -15.44
CA LEU A 14 4.47 17.04 -14.45
C LEU A 14 5.89 17.31 -13.91
N ALA A 15 6.74 18.01 -14.68
CA ALA A 15 8.09 18.35 -14.25
C ALA A 15 8.10 19.35 -13.07
N ASP A 16 7.05 20.15 -12.93
CA ASP A 16 6.91 21.11 -11.83
C ASP A 16 6.70 20.43 -10.46
N TYR A 17 6.43 19.12 -10.46
CA TYR A 17 6.23 18.29 -9.27
C TYR A 17 7.36 17.26 -9.07
N ALA A 18 8.52 17.46 -9.71
CA ALA A 18 9.66 16.56 -9.56
C ALA A 18 10.06 16.37 -8.08
N GLY A 19 10.48 15.15 -7.72
CA GLY A 19 10.85 14.79 -6.34
C GLY A 19 9.66 14.39 -5.44
N HIS A 20 8.42 14.61 -5.90
CA HIS A 20 7.22 14.14 -5.22
C HIS A 20 6.61 12.92 -5.92
N HIS A 21 5.83 12.15 -5.17
CA HIS A 21 4.76 11.37 -5.79
C HIS A 21 3.72 12.34 -6.36
N VAL A 22 3.11 12.01 -7.50
CA VAL A 22 2.06 12.83 -8.13
C VAL A 22 0.82 11.97 -8.35
N LEU A 23 -0.23 12.23 -7.59
CA LEU A 23 -1.56 11.67 -7.81
C LEU A 23 -2.26 12.50 -8.89
N VAL A 24 -2.39 11.93 -10.08
CA VAL A 24 -3.08 12.53 -11.22
C VAL A 24 -4.51 12.01 -11.25
N LEU A 25 -5.48 12.86 -10.92
CA LEU A 25 -6.91 12.58 -11.05
C LEU A 25 -7.40 13.08 -12.40
N TRP A 26 -8.15 12.28 -13.13
CA TRP A 26 -8.80 12.66 -14.39
C TRP A 26 -10.31 12.63 -14.24
N THR A 27 -10.98 13.66 -14.75
CA THR A 27 -12.43 13.63 -14.95
C THR A 27 -12.83 14.35 -16.24
N ASP A 28 -13.67 13.70 -17.05
CA ASP A 28 -14.16 14.28 -18.31
C ASP A 28 -15.23 15.38 -18.08
N GLY A 29 -15.83 15.44 -16.89
CA GLY A 29 -16.81 16.45 -16.49
C GLY A 29 -16.85 16.67 -14.98
N PHE A 30 -17.48 17.75 -14.52
CA PHE A 30 -17.66 18.01 -13.10
C PHE A 30 -18.87 17.22 -12.55
N PRO A 31 -18.77 16.64 -11.35
CA PRO A 31 -19.87 15.89 -10.77
C PRO A 31 -21.10 16.78 -10.51
N ALA A 32 -22.27 16.20 -10.74
CA ALA A 32 -23.52 16.74 -10.21
C ALA A 32 -23.47 16.74 -8.66
N PRO A 33 -24.28 17.57 -7.97
CA PRO A 33 -24.23 17.71 -6.50
C PRO A 33 -24.22 16.40 -5.69
N GLY A 34 -24.74 15.28 -6.21
CA GLY A 34 -24.74 13.96 -5.56
C GLY A 34 -23.42 13.16 -5.63
N ASP A 35 -22.50 13.48 -6.56
CA ASP A 35 -21.19 12.80 -6.73
C ASP A 35 -20.02 13.61 -6.12
N SER A 36 -20.36 14.57 -5.25
CA SER A 36 -19.47 15.59 -4.68
C SER A 36 -18.56 15.09 -3.55
N GLU A 37 -18.92 13.97 -2.91
CA GLU A 37 -18.33 13.53 -1.64
C GLU A 37 -16.81 13.33 -1.73
N VAL A 38 -16.32 12.74 -2.82
CA VAL A 38 -14.89 12.49 -3.00
C VAL A 38 -14.08 13.78 -3.17
N TRP A 39 -14.67 14.81 -3.78
CA TRP A 39 -13.99 16.08 -4.02
C TRP A 39 -13.97 16.95 -2.76
N THR A 40 -15.06 16.94 -1.98
CA THR A 40 -15.07 17.53 -0.64
C THR A 40 -14.03 16.85 0.24
N TRP A 41 -14.02 15.51 0.29
CA TRP A 41 -13.02 14.74 1.04
C TRP A 41 -11.59 15.07 0.59
N LEU A 42 -11.31 15.14 -0.71
CA LEU A 42 -9.99 15.52 -1.22
C LEU A 42 -9.57 16.95 -0.83
N GLY A 43 -10.51 17.88 -0.72
CA GLY A 43 -10.26 19.23 -0.21
C GLY A 43 -9.87 19.23 1.27
N GLU A 44 -10.62 18.49 2.08
CA GLU A 44 -10.40 18.37 3.54
C GLU A 44 -9.14 17.57 3.89
N ASP A 45 -8.91 16.44 3.22
CA ASP A 45 -7.86 15.46 3.52
C ASP A 45 -6.63 15.57 2.60
N TYR A 46 -6.47 16.66 1.84
CA TYR A 46 -5.25 16.89 1.03
C TYR A 46 -3.96 16.74 1.84
N THR A 47 -4.01 17.14 3.12
CA THR A 47 -2.86 17.08 4.03
C THR A 47 -2.33 15.65 4.21
N GLU A 48 -3.19 14.63 4.17
CA GLU A 48 -2.80 13.22 4.25
C GLU A 48 -1.87 12.82 3.09
N PHE A 49 -2.14 13.29 1.88
CA PHE A 49 -1.26 13.03 0.74
C PHE A 49 0.07 13.79 0.86
N THR A 50 0.02 15.06 1.28
CA THR A 50 1.27 15.84 1.43
C THR A 50 2.19 15.32 2.52
N ALA A 51 1.63 14.81 3.63
CA ALA A 51 2.39 14.15 4.70
C ALA A 51 3.18 12.92 4.19
N ARG A 52 2.76 12.35 3.05
CA ARG A 52 3.37 11.19 2.40
C ARG A 52 4.14 11.57 1.13
N ASN A 53 4.68 12.79 1.07
CA ASN A 53 5.42 13.34 -0.07
C ASN A 53 4.65 13.25 -1.41
N THR A 54 3.32 13.37 -1.36
CA THR A 54 2.45 13.25 -2.53
C THR A 54 1.77 14.58 -2.84
N LYS A 55 1.88 15.02 -4.09
CA LYS A 55 1.12 16.14 -4.65
C LYS A 55 -0.08 15.60 -5.43
N ILE A 56 -1.19 16.32 -5.38
CA ILE A 56 -2.38 15.99 -6.14
C ILE A 56 -2.50 16.98 -7.29
N ILE A 57 -2.86 16.50 -8.47
CA ILE A 57 -3.33 17.34 -9.57
C ILE A 57 -4.62 16.74 -10.13
N THR A 58 -5.56 17.59 -10.47
CA THR A 58 -6.74 17.19 -11.25
C THR A 58 -6.55 17.66 -12.67
N VAL A 59 -6.91 16.83 -13.64
CA VAL A 59 -6.85 17.15 -15.06
C VAL A 59 -8.26 16.96 -15.62
N THR A 60 -8.73 17.95 -16.37
CA THR A 60 -10.07 17.97 -16.98
C THR A 60 -10.00 18.39 -18.44
N ARG A 61 -11.06 18.11 -19.19
CA ARG A 61 -11.25 18.67 -20.54
C ARG A 61 -11.87 20.07 -20.56
N GLN A 62 -12.13 20.64 -19.38
CA GLN A 62 -12.82 21.92 -19.22
C GLN A 62 -11.83 23.08 -19.36
N ASN A 63 -12.35 24.28 -19.63
CA ASN A 63 -11.52 25.49 -19.72
C ASN A 63 -11.10 26.01 -18.33
N VAL A 64 -10.20 27.00 -18.32
CA VAL A 64 -9.64 27.60 -17.09
C VAL A 64 -10.72 28.14 -16.15
N ASP A 65 -11.73 28.85 -16.67
CA ASP A 65 -12.78 29.46 -15.85
C ASP A 65 -13.67 28.41 -15.18
N ALA A 66 -14.01 27.36 -15.91
CA ALA A 66 -14.81 26.25 -15.40
C ALA A 66 -14.03 25.44 -14.35
N ASN A 67 -12.72 25.23 -14.56
CA ASN A 67 -11.84 24.62 -13.56
C ASN A 67 -11.70 25.47 -12.30
N ARG A 68 -11.66 26.80 -12.44
CA ARG A 68 -11.63 27.71 -11.28
C ARG A 68 -12.89 27.61 -10.45
N GLN A 69 -14.07 27.68 -11.08
CA GLN A 69 -15.34 27.52 -10.38
C GLN A 69 -15.45 26.18 -9.66
N PHE A 70 -14.91 25.12 -10.27
CA PHE A 70 -14.85 23.80 -9.64
C PHE A 70 -13.90 23.76 -8.44
N ALA A 71 -12.68 24.30 -8.58
CA ALA A 71 -11.72 24.37 -7.49
C ALA A 71 -12.27 25.19 -6.31
N ASP A 72 -12.86 26.35 -6.59
CA ASP A 72 -13.46 27.22 -5.58
C ASP A 72 -14.64 26.53 -4.86
N ARG A 73 -15.49 25.81 -5.61
CA ARG A 73 -16.67 25.09 -5.05
C ARG A 73 -16.28 24.01 -4.03
N PHE A 74 -15.15 23.36 -4.23
CA PHE A 74 -14.68 22.26 -3.37
C PHE A 74 -13.48 22.64 -2.52
N GLU A 75 -13.13 23.94 -2.49
CA GLU A 75 -11.99 24.48 -1.75
C GLU A 75 -10.68 23.73 -2.06
N LEU A 76 -10.49 23.33 -3.32
CA LEU A 76 -9.33 22.58 -3.75
C LEU A 76 -8.07 23.45 -3.72
N ILE A 77 -7.10 23.06 -2.90
CA ILE A 77 -5.82 23.77 -2.72
C ILE A 77 -4.70 23.26 -3.63
N PHE A 78 -5.05 22.44 -4.62
CA PHE A 78 -4.13 21.88 -5.60
C PHE A 78 -4.53 22.24 -7.03
N ASP A 79 -3.64 22.01 -7.99
CA ASP A 79 -3.86 22.44 -9.38
C ASP A 79 -4.95 21.63 -10.07
N VAL A 80 -5.84 22.33 -10.78
CA VAL A 80 -6.87 21.78 -11.67
C VAL A 80 -6.53 22.20 -13.10
N LEU A 81 -5.84 21.31 -13.81
CA LEU A 81 -5.31 21.52 -15.15
C LEU A 81 -6.40 21.41 -16.22
N SER A 82 -6.40 22.37 -17.12
CA SER A 82 -7.19 22.39 -18.35
C SER A 82 -6.40 21.70 -19.46
N ASP A 83 -6.89 20.54 -19.90
CA ASP A 83 -6.35 19.74 -21.00
C ASP A 83 -7.49 19.32 -21.96
N PRO A 84 -8.06 20.27 -22.72
CA PRO A 84 -9.23 20.03 -23.57
C PRO A 84 -8.99 18.97 -24.66
N GLU A 85 -7.75 18.85 -25.12
CA GLU A 85 -7.33 17.88 -26.14
C GLU A 85 -6.90 16.53 -25.53
N ALA A 86 -6.99 16.39 -24.20
CA ALA A 86 -6.60 15.20 -23.43
C ALA A 86 -5.17 14.70 -23.72
N GLN A 87 -4.24 15.62 -23.96
CA GLN A 87 -2.86 15.34 -24.33
C GLN A 87 -2.07 14.73 -23.17
N LEU A 88 -2.14 15.34 -21.99
CA LEU A 88 -1.45 14.86 -20.79
C LEU A 88 -1.98 13.47 -20.41
N ILE A 89 -3.29 13.28 -20.50
CA ILE A 89 -3.86 11.96 -20.23
C ILE A 89 -3.53 10.96 -21.31
N ALA A 90 -3.47 11.33 -22.59
CA ALA A 90 -3.03 10.45 -23.68
C ALA A 90 -1.62 9.90 -23.43
N GLU A 91 -0.71 10.71 -22.91
CA GLU A 91 0.66 10.29 -22.52
C GLU A 91 0.65 9.28 -21.36
N LEU A 92 -0.31 9.40 -20.44
CA LEU A 92 -0.50 8.50 -19.30
C LEU A 92 -1.38 7.28 -19.63
N LYS A 93 -2.04 7.25 -20.81
CA LYS A 93 -3.24 6.44 -21.11
C LYS A 93 -3.14 4.96 -21.49
N PRO A 94 -2.01 4.26 -21.53
CA PRO A 94 -2.10 2.80 -21.66
C PRO A 94 -2.81 2.11 -20.47
N LYS A 95 -3.21 2.83 -19.40
CA LYS A 95 -3.65 2.29 -18.11
C LYS A 95 -4.90 2.95 -17.48
N LEU A 96 -5.71 3.67 -18.25
CA LEU A 96 -6.97 4.28 -17.77
C LEU A 96 -8.15 3.63 -18.50
N VAL A 97 -9.19 3.24 -17.75
CA VAL A 97 -10.25 2.33 -18.25
C VAL A 97 -11.30 3.09 -19.07
N GLY A 98 -11.27 4.43 -19.10
CA GLY A 98 -12.14 5.21 -19.99
C GLY A 98 -13.61 5.01 -19.66
N THR A 99 -13.92 4.91 -18.37
CA THR A 99 -15.26 4.53 -17.87
C THR A 99 -16.26 5.69 -17.79
N GLY A 100 -15.86 6.91 -18.15
CA GLY A 100 -16.68 8.13 -17.98
C GLY A 100 -16.83 8.59 -16.53
N LYS A 101 -16.14 7.93 -15.59
CA LYS A 101 -16.05 8.30 -14.18
C LYS A 101 -14.68 8.91 -13.88
N PRO A 102 -14.53 9.62 -12.74
CA PRO A 102 -13.22 10.02 -12.27
C PRO A 102 -12.29 8.81 -12.09
N GLU A 103 -11.09 8.89 -12.65
CA GLU A 103 -10.04 7.86 -12.58
C GLU A 103 -8.75 8.50 -12.08
N PHE A 104 -7.78 7.71 -11.62
CA PHE A 104 -6.47 8.23 -11.24
C PHE A 104 -5.31 7.36 -11.70
N CYS A 105 -4.12 7.97 -11.66
CA CYS A 105 -2.87 7.25 -11.56
C CYS A 105 -1.93 7.93 -10.56
N LEU A 106 -1.04 7.14 -9.95
CA LEU A 106 0.03 7.64 -9.10
C LEU A 106 1.35 7.52 -9.86
N ILE A 107 2.06 8.64 -9.97
CA ILE A 107 3.41 8.74 -10.52
C ILE A 107 4.38 8.80 -9.34
N ASN A 108 5.50 8.07 -9.41
CA ASN A 108 6.54 8.13 -8.39
C ASN A 108 7.54 9.27 -8.66
N PRO A 109 8.44 9.63 -7.71
CA PRO A 109 9.44 10.67 -7.92
C PRO A 109 10.38 10.45 -9.13
N ALA A 110 10.49 9.22 -9.62
CA ALA A 110 11.25 8.87 -10.83
C ALA A 110 10.44 9.05 -12.14
N GLY A 111 9.23 9.62 -12.08
CA GLY A 111 8.39 9.89 -13.24
C GLY A 111 7.65 8.66 -13.80
N ARG A 112 7.59 7.55 -13.05
CA ARG A 112 6.93 6.31 -13.50
C ARG A 112 5.55 6.16 -12.87
N VAL A 113 4.55 5.78 -13.68
CA VAL A 113 3.22 5.38 -13.19
C VAL A 113 3.34 4.06 -12.41
N VAL A 114 3.01 4.09 -11.12
CA VAL A 114 3.14 2.95 -10.18
C VAL A 114 1.80 2.41 -9.67
N LYS A 115 0.72 3.19 -9.73
CA LYS A 115 -0.66 2.75 -9.45
C LYS A 115 -1.62 3.41 -10.44
N SER A 116 -2.74 2.75 -10.71
CA SER A 116 -3.82 3.24 -11.57
C SER A 116 -5.15 2.78 -10.99
N SER A 117 -6.23 3.50 -11.33
CA SER A 117 -7.58 3.09 -10.97
C SER A 117 -7.91 1.68 -11.44
N LEU A 118 -8.71 0.98 -10.64
CA LEU A 118 -9.18 -0.39 -10.92
C LEU A 118 -10.67 -0.42 -11.32
N GLY A 119 -11.32 0.74 -11.39
CA GLY A 119 -12.74 0.87 -11.76
C GLY A 119 -13.71 0.63 -10.58
N ARG A 120 -13.22 0.63 -9.34
CA ARG A 120 -14.05 0.63 -8.12
C ARG A 120 -14.47 2.06 -7.76
N LEU A 121 -15.19 2.21 -6.63
CA LEU A 121 -15.50 3.53 -6.09
C LEU A 121 -14.23 4.31 -5.77
N LEU A 122 -14.08 5.51 -6.35
CA LEU A 122 -12.86 6.30 -6.26
C LEU A 122 -12.41 6.54 -4.81
N LYS A 123 -13.34 6.81 -3.89
CA LYS A 123 -13.02 7.00 -2.46
C LYS A 123 -12.28 5.80 -1.86
N ILE A 124 -12.79 4.58 -2.08
CA ILE A 124 -12.15 3.34 -1.62
C ILE A 124 -10.77 3.18 -2.24
N GLU A 125 -10.61 3.48 -3.55
CA GLU A 125 -9.31 3.35 -4.19
C GLU A 125 -8.29 4.39 -3.69
N LEU A 126 -8.72 5.58 -3.29
CA LEU A 126 -7.86 6.61 -2.73
C LEU A 126 -7.47 6.30 -1.27
N GLU A 127 -8.35 5.71 -0.48
CA GLU A 127 -8.02 5.17 0.85
C GLU A 127 -6.98 4.04 0.75
N ASP A 128 -7.13 3.14 -0.23
CA ASP A 128 -6.14 2.11 -0.54
C ASP A 128 -4.80 2.73 -0.98
N LEU A 129 -4.85 3.86 -1.70
CA LEU A 129 -3.66 4.59 -2.12
C LEU A 129 -2.92 5.24 -0.94
N LEU A 130 -3.64 5.81 0.03
CA LEU A 130 -3.04 6.31 1.27
C LEU A 130 -2.33 5.18 2.03
N SER A 131 -2.96 4.00 2.12
CA SER A 131 -2.32 2.81 2.70
C SER A 131 -1.06 2.40 1.93
N TYR A 132 -1.06 2.48 0.59
CA TYR A 132 0.13 2.23 -0.23
C TYR A 132 1.25 3.26 0.00
N LEU A 133 0.89 4.53 0.17
CA LEU A 133 1.85 5.61 0.41
C LEU A 133 2.45 5.52 1.83
N ASP A 134 1.66 5.14 2.83
CA ASP A 134 2.15 4.79 4.17
C ASP A 134 3.16 3.65 4.11
N SER A 135 2.84 2.63 3.32
CA SER A 135 3.72 1.48 3.10
C SER A 135 5.05 1.91 2.47
N ARG A 136 4.99 2.78 1.45
CA ARG A 136 6.17 3.33 0.76
C ARG A 136 7.04 4.18 1.67
N ARG A 137 6.44 4.93 2.61
CA ARG A 137 7.18 5.76 3.57
C ARG A 137 8.18 4.93 4.38
N LEU A 138 7.80 3.70 4.72
CA LEU A 138 8.65 2.80 5.50
C LEU A 138 9.85 2.27 4.70
N ILE A 139 9.88 2.39 3.37
CA ILE A 139 11.02 1.91 2.58
C ILE A 139 12.22 2.82 2.84
N GLY A 140 13.31 2.21 3.31
CA GLY A 140 14.52 2.90 3.76
C GLY A 140 14.57 3.10 5.28
N ASP A 141 13.45 2.93 5.99
CA ASP A 141 13.41 2.97 7.45
C ASP A 141 13.90 1.64 8.04
N GLN A 142 14.37 1.73 9.28
CA GLN A 142 14.60 0.56 10.12
C GLN A 142 13.27 -0.05 10.55
N VAL A 143 13.18 -1.39 10.55
CA VAL A 143 12.05 -2.09 11.15
C VAL A 143 11.99 -1.70 12.66
N PRO A 144 10.83 -1.27 13.18
CA PRO A 144 10.68 -0.91 14.59
C PRO A 144 11.00 -2.10 15.49
N ASP A 145 11.70 -1.84 16.59
CA ASP A 145 11.97 -2.88 17.56
C ASP A 145 10.81 -3.04 18.56
N ALA A 146 10.24 -4.23 18.60
CA ALA A 146 9.15 -4.64 19.46
C ALA A 146 9.41 -6.05 20.04
N ASN A 147 8.70 -6.35 21.13
CA ASN A 147 8.68 -7.68 21.71
C ASN A 147 7.73 -8.58 20.90
N VAL A 148 8.24 -9.70 20.41
CA VAL A 148 7.46 -10.76 19.75
C VAL A 148 7.83 -12.10 20.38
N PHE A 149 7.12 -13.17 20.03
CA PHE A 149 7.29 -14.48 20.65
C PHE A 149 7.41 -15.59 19.61
N GLU A 150 8.25 -16.57 19.90
CA GLU A 150 8.27 -17.87 19.19
C GLU A 150 8.06 -18.97 20.23
N LEU A 151 7.45 -20.10 19.85
CA LEU A 151 7.39 -21.26 20.74
C LEU A 151 8.67 -22.08 20.59
N VAL A 152 9.42 -22.23 21.67
CA VAL A 152 10.66 -23.04 21.71
C VAL A 152 10.53 -24.03 22.86
N GLU A 153 10.72 -25.32 22.58
CA GLU A 153 10.59 -26.38 23.59
C GLU A 153 9.27 -26.28 24.38
N GLN A 154 8.17 -25.99 23.68
CA GLN A 154 6.81 -25.84 24.23
C GLN A 154 6.62 -24.64 25.20
N ALA A 155 7.59 -23.74 25.28
CA ALA A 155 7.52 -22.52 26.06
C ALA A 155 7.57 -21.27 25.17
N PRO A 156 6.75 -20.24 25.43
CA PRO A 156 6.90 -18.94 24.81
C PRO A 156 8.27 -18.34 25.09
N LYS A 157 9.05 -18.10 24.03
CA LYS A 157 10.31 -17.39 24.09
C LYS A 157 10.11 -15.96 23.61
N LEU A 158 10.46 -15.00 24.46
CA LEU A 158 10.53 -13.60 24.07
C LEU A 158 11.67 -13.39 23.07
N VAL A 159 11.37 -12.69 21.98
CA VAL A 159 12.31 -12.32 20.93
C VAL A 159 12.17 -10.82 20.67
N ARG A 160 13.29 -10.09 20.65
CA ARG A 160 13.30 -8.71 20.15
C ARG A 160 13.27 -8.75 18.63
N SER A 161 12.32 -8.06 18.01
CA SER A 161 12.14 -8.12 16.56
C SER A 161 13.39 -7.67 15.79
N GLU A 162 14.20 -6.74 16.30
CA GLU A 162 15.48 -6.36 15.70
C GLU A 162 16.35 -7.58 15.37
N THR A 163 16.43 -8.54 16.29
CA THR A 163 17.25 -9.77 16.14
C THR A 163 16.75 -10.70 15.03
N LEU A 164 15.51 -10.53 14.58
CA LEU A 164 14.98 -11.25 13.44
C LEU A 164 15.57 -10.77 12.11
N PHE A 165 16.06 -9.52 12.06
CA PHE A 165 16.46 -8.85 10.81
C PHE A 165 17.95 -8.48 10.75
N SER A 166 18.67 -8.47 11.88
CA SER A 166 20.09 -8.10 11.90
C SER A 166 20.95 -9.07 11.08
N ASN A 167 21.90 -8.51 10.32
CA ASN A 167 22.92 -9.22 9.54
C ASN A 167 22.38 -10.26 8.55
N GLN A 168 21.16 -10.09 8.06
CA GLN A 168 20.56 -11.02 7.10
C GLN A 168 19.50 -10.32 6.24
N ARG A 169 19.18 -10.94 5.10
CA ARG A 169 18.04 -10.57 4.25
C ARG A 169 16.83 -11.42 4.60
N VAL A 170 15.77 -10.78 5.05
CA VAL A 170 14.53 -11.43 5.49
C VAL A 170 13.39 -11.12 4.54
N VAL A 171 12.64 -12.17 4.16
CA VAL A 171 11.31 -12.02 3.59
C VAL A 171 10.29 -12.26 4.70
N LEU A 172 9.65 -11.20 5.18
CA LEU A 172 8.60 -11.29 6.18
C LEU A 172 7.24 -11.11 5.52
N PHE A 173 6.24 -11.89 5.93
CA PHE A 173 4.85 -11.63 5.60
C PHE A 173 3.96 -11.66 6.84
N GLY A 174 3.05 -10.69 6.91
CA GLY A 174 2.08 -10.55 7.98
C GLY A 174 0.69 -10.99 7.55
N VAL A 175 -0.04 -11.63 8.46
CA VAL A 175 -1.40 -12.11 8.21
C VAL A 175 -2.40 -11.63 9.27
N PRO A 176 -3.68 -11.43 8.89
CA PRO A 176 -4.73 -11.12 9.86
C PRO A 176 -4.91 -12.16 10.97
N GLY A 177 -4.67 -13.43 10.69
CA GLY A 177 -4.73 -14.45 11.72
C GLY A 177 -4.50 -15.87 11.22
N ALA A 178 -3.90 -16.68 12.09
CA ALA A 178 -3.80 -18.12 11.92
C ALA A 178 -5.18 -18.76 11.71
N TYR A 179 -5.24 -19.83 10.93
CA TYR A 179 -6.46 -20.58 10.58
C TYR A 179 -7.56 -19.82 9.80
N THR A 180 -7.34 -18.55 9.43
CA THR A 180 -8.29 -17.82 8.58
C THR A 180 -8.12 -18.24 7.10
N PRO A 181 -9.18 -18.19 6.25
CA PRO A 181 -9.20 -18.85 4.94
C PRO A 181 -8.03 -18.47 4.02
N ALA A 182 -7.94 -17.21 3.58
CA ALA A 182 -6.89 -16.78 2.64
C ALA A 182 -5.47 -16.92 3.22
N CYS A 183 -5.31 -16.85 4.55
CA CYS A 183 -4.02 -17.05 5.20
C CYS A 183 -3.57 -18.52 5.11
N SER A 184 -4.51 -19.45 5.28
CA SER A 184 -4.25 -20.89 5.37
C SER A 184 -4.29 -21.59 4.01
N THR A 185 -5.03 -21.06 3.03
CA THR A 185 -5.15 -21.70 1.71
C THR A 185 -4.20 -21.12 0.67
N GLU A 186 -3.70 -19.90 0.87
CA GLU A 186 -2.96 -19.18 -0.16
C GLU A 186 -1.68 -18.53 0.36
N HIS A 187 -1.74 -17.67 1.38
CA HIS A 187 -0.59 -16.84 1.75
C HIS A 187 0.58 -17.67 2.30
N LEU A 188 0.40 -18.39 3.42
CA LEU A 188 1.43 -19.24 4.01
C LEU A 188 1.85 -20.40 3.06
N PRO A 189 0.91 -21.17 2.46
CA PRO A 189 1.28 -22.20 1.49
C PRO A 189 2.07 -21.67 0.28
N GLY A 190 1.77 -20.45 -0.18
CA GLY A 190 2.52 -19.79 -1.25
C GLY A 190 3.99 -19.61 -0.89
N PHE A 191 4.29 -19.06 0.29
CA PHE A 191 5.68 -18.92 0.75
C PHE A 191 6.39 -20.26 0.95
N LEU A 192 5.68 -21.31 1.38
CA LEU A 192 6.24 -22.66 1.45
C LEU A 192 6.57 -23.25 0.07
N GLY A 193 5.70 -23.03 -0.92
CA GLY A 193 5.91 -23.48 -2.29
C GLY A 193 7.09 -22.78 -2.99
N TYR A 194 7.31 -21.51 -2.67
CA TYR A 194 8.42 -20.71 -3.21
C TYR A 194 9.66 -20.67 -2.33
N TYR A 195 9.70 -21.41 -1.21
CA TYR A 195 10.79 -21.34 -0.23
C TYR A 195 12.18 -21.51 -0.86
N ASP A 196 12.36 -22.55 -1.69
CA ASP A 196 13.66 -22.84 -2.29
C ASP A 196 14.08 -21.77 -3.30
N ASP A 197 13.13 -21.18 -4.03
CA ASP A 197 13.41 -20.11 -5.00
C ASP A 197 13.76 -18.80 -4.30
N LEU A 198 13.03 -18.45 -3.23
CA LEU A 198 13.30 -17.28 -2.38
C LEU A 198 14.70 -17.42 -1.73
N SER A 199 15.01 -18.59 -1.20
CA SER A 199 16.32 -18.89 -0.61
C SER A 199 17.44 -18.78 -1.64
N ARG A 200 17.24 -19.34 -2.85
CA ARG A 200 18.20 -19.22 -3.96
C ARG A 200 18.39 -17.79 -4.45
N ARG A 201 17.40 -16.90 -4.24
CA ARG A 201 17.48 -15.46 -4.54
C ARG A 201 18.03 -14.63 -3.38
N GLY A 202 18.54 -15.27 -2.33
CA GLY A 202 19.26 -14.63 -1.24
C GLY A 202 18.39 -14.21 -0.07
N ALA A 203 17.17 -14.76 0.08
CA ALA A 203 16.47 -14.67 1.35
C ALA A 203 17.09 -15.64 2.35
N ASP A 204 17.73 -15.12 3.40
CA ASP A 204 18.32 -15.92 4.47
C ASP A 204 17.26 -16.51 5.41
N SER A 205 16.14 -15.80 5.57
CA SER A 205 15.00 -16.23 6.38
C SER A 205 13.66 -15.84 5.78
N ILE A 206 12.65 -16.69 5.98
CA ILE A 206 11.24 -16.38 5.71
C ILE A 206 10.47 -16.41 7.02
N ILE A 207 9.76 -15.33 7.32
CA ILE A 207 9.05 -15.14 8.59
C ILE A 207 7.57 -14.90 8.32
N CYS A 208 6.70 -15.67 8.99
CA CYS A 208 5.27 -15.40 9.09
C CYS A 208 4.98 -14.77 10.45
N ILE A 209 4.36 -13.59 10.48
CA ILE A 209 3.95 -12.91 11.72
C ILE A 209 2.44 -12.69 11.78
N ALA A 210 1.83 -12.86 12.95
CA ALA A 210 0.41 -12.56 13.17
C ALA A 210 0.13 -12.13 14.61
N VAL A 211 -0.99 -11.41 14.79
CA VAL A 211 -1.56 -11.12 16.10
C VAL A 211 -2.35 -12.35 16.59
N ASN A 212 -1.58 -13.33 17.03
CA ASN A 212 -1.99 -14.59 17.65
C ASN A 212 -0.93 -14.96 18.70
N ASP A 213 -1.28 -15.78 19.69
CA ASP A 213 -0.33 -16.26 20.68
C ASP A 213 0.66 -17.29 20.07
N PRO A 214 1.84 -17.52 20.69
CA PRO A 214 2.87 -18.42 20.17
C PRO A 214 2.42 -19.88 20.07
N PHE A 215 1.49 -20.34 20.90
CA PHE A 215 1.00 -21.73 20.83
C PHE A 215 0.16 -21.95 19.57
N VAL A 216 -0.71 -20.99 19.25
CA VAL A 216 -1.50 -20.98 18.02
C VAL A 216 -0.58 -20.87 16.79
N MET A 217 0.41 -19.97 16.81
CA MET A 217 1.33 -19.80 15.68
C MET A 217 2.16 -21.05 15.41
N ASP A 218 2.65 -21.73 16.45
CA ASP A 218 3.38 -22.99 16.33
C ASP A 218 2.50 -24.12 15.79
N THR A 219 1.32 -24.34 16.38
CA THR A 219 0.40 -25.40 15.94
C THR A 219 -0.08 -25.17 14.50
N TRP A 220 -0.31 -23.91 14.11
CA TRP A 220 -0.67 -23.57 12.75
C TRP A 220 0.47 -23.84 11.76
N GLY A 221 1.71 -23.52 12.12
CA GLY A 221 2.89 -23.88 11.34
C GLY A 221 3.04 -25.39 11.17
N GLN A 222 2.81 -26.17 12.23
CA GLN A 222 2.84 -27.63 12.17
C GLN A 222 1.75 -28.19 11.26
N ALA A 223 0.52 -27.63 11.31
CA ALA A 223 -0.59 -28.02 10.45
C ALA A 223 -0.31 -27.78 8.96
N HIS A 224 0.54 -26.81 8.63
CA HIS A 224 1.02 -26.52 7.27
C HIS A 224 2.38 -27.15 6.94
N GLU A 225 2.91 -27.99 7.83
CA GLU A 225 4.18 -28.68 7.65
C GLU A 225 5.36 -27.74 7.34
N VAL A 226 5.44 -26.59 8.00
CA VAL A 226 6.49 -25.58 7.70
C VAL A 226 7.92 -26.12 7.87
N LYS A 227 8.14 -27.14 8.72
CA LYS A 227 9.40 -27.91 8.85
C LYS A 227 10.67 -27.03 8.90
N GLY A 228 10.61 -25.90 9.61
CA GLY A 228 11.71 -24.95 9.74
C GLY A 228 11.97 -24.04 8.53
N ARG A 229 11.21 -24.20 7.44
CA ARG A 229 11.31 -23.36 6.22
C ARG A 229 10.74 -21.95 6.45
N VAL A 230 9.68 -21.85 7.24
CA VAL A 230 9.09 -20.55 7.62
C VAL A 230 9.09 -20.47 9.14
N ARG A 231 9.65 -19.38 9.68
CA ARG A 231 9.59 -19.08 11.11
C ARG A 231 8.22 -18.50 11.44
N MET A 232 7.58 -19.06 12.47
CA MET A 232 6.24 -18.66 12.90
C MET A 232 6.36 -17.76 14.12
N VAL A 233 6.18 -16.46 13.93
CA VAL A 233 6.35 -15.42 14.96
C VAL A 233 4.99 -14.92 15.44
N ALA A 234 4.80 -14.91 16.74
CA ALA A 234 3.62 -14.39 17.42
C ALA A 234 3.84 -12.94 17.87
N ASP A 235 3.05 -12.03 17.32
CA ASP A 235 2.90 -10.66 17.80
C ASP A 235 1.64 -10.58 18.68
N GLY A 236 1.62 -11.36 19.77
CA GLY A 236 0.41 -11.64 20.56
C GLY A 236 -0.32 -10.38 21.06
N ASP A 237 0.45 -9.36 21.48
CA ASP A 237 -0.07 -8.08 21.96
C ASP A 237 -0.23 -7.03 20.84
N GLY A 238 0.18 -7.35 19.61
CA GLY A 238 0.09 -6.47 18.45
C GLY A 238 1.05 -5.28 18.50
N ASP A 239 2.12 -5.37 19.29
CA ASP A 239 3.11 -4.30 19.49
C ASP A 239 3.87 -4.01 18.20
N PHE A 240 4.36 -5.06 17.53
CA PHE A 240 5.06 -4.93 16.26
C PHE A 240 4.11 -4.37 15.19
N THR A 241 2.92 -4.96 15.07
CA THR A 241 1.88 -4.56 14.13
C THR A 241 1.51 -3.08 14.28
N ARG A 242 1.37 -2.61 15.52
CA ARG A 242 1.04 -1.21 15.81
C ARG A 242 2.19 -0.26 15.51
N ALA A 243 3.42 -0.64 15.86
CA ALA A 243 4.62 0.16 15.57
C ALA A 243 4.84 0.33 14.05
N MET A 244 4.48 -0.69 13.27
CA MET A 244 4.50 -0.63 11.80
C MET A 244 3.31 0.15 11.19
N GLY A 245 2.32 0.57 11.98
CA GLY A 245 1.11 1.23 11.48
C GLY A 245 0.15 0.29 10.74
N LEU A 246 0.18 -1.00 11.04
CA LEU A 246 -0.53 -2.06 10.29
C LEU A 246 -1.72 -2.64 11.07
N THR A 247 -2.21 -1.95 12.09
CA THR A 247 -3.39 -2.39 12.84
C THR A 247 -4.63 -2.40 11.95
N LEU A 248 -5.39 -3.49 12.03
CA LEU A 248 -6.67 -3.70 11.37
C LEU A 248 -7.71 -4.09 12.43
N ASP A 249 -8.80 -3.34 12.56
CA ASP A 249 -9.89 -3.70 13.48
C ASP A 249 -10.90 -4.62 12.78
N LEU A 250 -10.97 -5.87 13.23
CA LEU A 250 -11.92 -6.88 12.77
C LEU A 250 -12.88 -7.30 13.89
N GLY A 251 -13.16 -6.40 14.85
CA GLY A 251 -14.08 -6.63 15.97
C GLY A 251 -15.48 -7.04 15.51
N VAL A 252 -15.97 -6.50 14.39
CA VAL A 252 -17.27 -6.87 13.79
C VAL A 252 -17.35 -8.33 13.33
N PHE A 253 -16.20 -8.97 13.10
CA PHE A 253 -16.07 -10.39 12.79
C PHE A 253 -15.68 -11.24 14.01
N GLY A 254 -15.66 -10.64 15.21
CA GLY A 254 -15.25 -11.31 16.45
C GLY A 254 -13.74 -11.55 16.58
N LEU A 255 -12.92 -10.92 15.74
CA LEU A 255 -11.47 -11.16 15.70
C LEU A 255 -10.66 -10.12 16.48
N GLY A 256 -11.27 -8.98 16.82
CA GLY A 256 -10.60 -7.86 17.49
C GLY A 256 -9.56 -7.19 16.60
N LYS A 257 -8.55 -6.56 17.22
CA LYS A 257 -7.44 -5.92 16.51
C LYS A 257 -6.46 -6.96 16.01
N ARG A 258 -6.18 -6.92 14.70
CA ARG A 258 -5.29 -7.82 13.96
C ARG A 258 -4.26 -7.04 13.16
N SER A 259 -3.39 -7.75 12.46
CA SER A 259 -2.53 -7.18 11.44
C SER A 259 -3.26 -7.08 10.10
N LYS A 260 -3.01 -6.00 9.34
CA LYS A 260 -3.23 -5.99 7.90
C LYS A 260 -2.45 -7.14 7.25
N ARG A 261 -2.85 -7.55 6.04
CA ARG A 261 -2.06 -8.48 5.22
C ARG A 261 -0.96 -7.70 4.50
N TYR A 262 0.28 -8.15 4.60
CA TYR A 262 1.42 -7.51 3.92
C TYR A 262 2.58 -8.48 3.72
N ALA A 263 3.55 -8.08 2.92
CA ALA A 263 4.86 -8.72 2.84
C ALA A 263 5.96 -7.69 2.60
N MET A 264 7.17 -7.99 3.08
CA MET A 264 8.30 -7.09 3.05
C MET A 264 9.62 -7.83 2.86
N ILE A 265 10.57 -7.15 2.20
CA ILE A 265 11.97 -7.56 2.13
C ILE A 265 12.76 -6.59 2.99
N VAL A 266 13.51 -7.12 3.93
CA VAL A 266 14.31 -6.37 4.90
C VAL A 266 15.76 -6.80 4.76
N ASP A 267 16.67 -5.84 4.60
CA ASP A 267 18.11 -6.07 4.55
C ASP A 267 18.77 -5.42 5.76
N ASP A 268 19.31 -6.23 6.68
CA ASP A 268 19.99 -5.76 7.88
C ASP A 268 19.17 -4.71 8.65
N GLY A 269 17.93 -5.10 8.98
CA GLY A 269 16.95 -4.24 9.64
C GLY A 269 16.29 -3.17 8.76
N VAL A 270 16.83 -2.86 7.56
CA VAL A 270 16.29 -1.81 6.69
C VAL A 270 15.25 -2.37 5.72
N ILE A 271 14.06 -1.78 5.70
CA ILE A 271 12.98 -2.16 4.79
C ILE A 271 13.34 -1.76 3.36
N ARG A 272 13.47 -2.73 2.44
CA ARG A 272 13.79 -2.51 1.03
C ARG A 272 12.56 -2.54 0.13
N HIS A 273 11.62 -3.43 0.45
CA HIS A 273 10.34 -3.54 -0.23
C HIS A 273 9.24 -3.77 0.79
N PHE A 274 8.06 -3.18 0.56
CA PHE A 274 6.96 -3.23 1.50
C PHE A 274 5.61 -3.14 0.77
N ASN A 275 4.89 -4.25 0.72
CA ASN A 275 3.61 -4.41 0.01
C ASN A 275 2.50 -4.71 1.02
N VAL A 276 1.55 -3.79 1.17
CA VAL A 276 0.36 -3.96 2.01
C VAL A 276 -0.86 -4.17 1.12
N GLU A 277 -1.70 -5.13 1.47
CA GLU A 277 -2.93 -5.38 0.74
C GLU A 277 -4.03 -4.39 1.13
N ALA A 278 -4.80 -3.98 0.12
CA ALA A 278 -6.00 -3.16 0.27
C ALA A 278 -7.17 -3.95 0.92
N GLY A 279 -7.15 -5.27 0.87
CA GLY A 279 -8.28 -6.10 1.24
C GLY A 279 -7.89 -7.49 1.73
N PRO A 280 -8.87 -8.40 1.86
CA PRO A 280 -8.66 -9.71 2.49
C PRO A 280 -7.88 -10.70 1.60
N LEU A 281 -7.86 -10.45 0.29
CA LEU A 281 -7.24 -11.30 -0.73
C LEU A 281 -5.70 -11.22 -0.69
N VAL A 282 -5.05 -12.23 -1.25
CA VAL A 282 -3.61 -12.22 -1.51
C VAL A 282 -3.38 -11.74 -2.94
N GLY A 283 -2.50 -10.77 -3.10
CA GLY A 283 -2.16 -10.17 -4.37
C GLY A 283 -0.73 -9.64 -4.31
N SER A 284 -0.58 -8.37 -3.94
CA SER A 284 0.72 -7.70 -3.88
C SER A 284 1.71 -8.32 -2.88
N SER A 285 1.22 -8.93 -1.80
CA SER A 285 2.02 -9.60 -0.78
C SER A 285 2.31 -11.08 -1.09
N SER A 286 1.87 -11.61 -2.24
CA SER A 286 2.09 -13.01 -2.62
C SER A 286 3.58 -13.35 -2.74
N ALA A 287 3.93 -14.61 -2.42
CA ALA A 287 5.30 -15.10 -2.51
C ALA A 287 5.91 -14.93 -3.91
N ALA A 288 5.12 -15.11 -4.97
CA ALA A 288 5.56 -14.90 -6.35
C ALA A 288 5.95 -13.43 -6.62
N ASN A 289 5.15 -12.47 -6.13
CA ASN A 289 5.46 -11.05 -6.24
C ASN A 289 6.69 -10.69 -5.40
N MET A 290 6.85 -11.26 -4.21
CA MET A 290 8.04 -11.02 -3.39
C MET A 290 9.31 -11.61 -4.03
N LEU A 291 9.23 -12.79 -4.65
CA LEU A 291 10.33 -13.40 -5.39
C LEU A 291 10.79 -12.53 -6.58
N ALA A 292 9.87 -11.85 -7.25
CA ALA A 292 10.18 -10.94 -8.34
C ALA A 292 10.93 -9.67 -7.89
N LEU A 293 10.91 -9.35 -6.58
CA LEU A 293 11.55 -8.18 -5.99
C LEU A 293 12.93 -8.47 -5.34
N LEU A 294 13.29 -9.75 -5.15
CA LEU A 294 14.66 -10.17 -4.79
C LEU A 294 15.59 -10.13 -6.02
#